data_AF-A0A940A1B7-F1
#
_entry.id   AF-A0A940A1B7-F1
#
_cell.length_a   1.000
_cell.length_b   1.000
_cell.length_c   1.000
_cell.angle_alpha   90.00
_cell.angle_beta   90.00
_cell.angle_gamma   90.00
#
_symmetry.space_group_name_H-M   'P 1'
#
loop_
_entity.id
_entity.type
_entity.pdbx_description
1 polymer ?
#
loop_
_entity_poly.entity_id
_entity_poly.type
_entity_poly.pdbx_seq_one_letter_code
_entity_poly.pdbx_strand_id
1 'polypeptide(L)' 'MVDLLLLKSTIDERGVKIVSIAEKMEISREGLYKKLSGDAEFKASEIEKITDALRLSKSERDSIFFAKEVERNSTEED' A
#
# COMPACT_ATOMS: atom_id res chain seq x y z
N MET A 1 4.61 8.83 -5.70
CA MET A 1 5.04 7.42 -5.88
C MET A 1 4.50 6.63 -4.69
N VAL A 2 4.10 5.37 -4.86
CA VAL A 2 3.58 4.56 -3.74
C VAL A 2 4.73 3.83 -3.04
N ASP A 3 4.83 3.97 -1.72
CA ASP A 3 5.78 3.21 -0.89
C ASP A 3 5.23 1.80 -0.61
N LEU A 4 5.52 0.88 -1.53
CA LEU A 4 5.05 -0.51 -1.47
C LEU A 4 5.64 -1.29 -0.29
N LEU A 5 6.84 -0.92 0.18
CA LEU A 5 7.44 -1.55 1.36
C LEU A 5 6.67 -1.16 2.61
N LEU A 6 6.44 0.14 2.79
CA LEU A 6 5.66 0.64 3.93
C LEU A 6 4.24 0.07 3.92
N LEU A 7 3.58 0.02 2.76
CA LEU A 7 2.25 -0.58 2.64
C LEU A 7 2.23 -2.05 3.06
N LYS A 8 3.20 -2.86 2.62
CA LYS A 8 3.28 -4.29 2.97
C LYS A 8 3.53 -4.48 4.47
N SER A 9 4.46 -3.72 5.05
CA SER A 9 4.70 -3.76 6.49
C SER A 9 3.46 -3.38 7.28
N THR A 10 2.75 -2.32 6.87
CA THR A 10 1.49 -1.93 7.53
C THR A 10 0.41 -3.01 7.42
N ILE A 11 0.29 -3.70 6.27
CA ILE A 11 -0.67 -4.82 6.14
C ILE A 11 -0.34 -5.94 7.13
N ASP A 12 0.94 -6.29 7.26
CA ASP A 12 1.44 -7.33 8.16
C ASP A 12 1.23 -6.96 9.64
N GLU A 13 1.63 -5.74 10.03
CA GLU A 13 1.47 -5.21 11.39
C GLU A 13 0.01 -5.16 11.85
N ARG A 14 -0.91 -4.87 10.92
CA ARG A 14 -2.35 -4.85 11.21
C ARG A 14 -2.98 -6.24 11.21
N GLY A 15 -2.25 -7.28 10.80
CA GLY A 15 -2.72 -8.67 10.73
C GLY A 15 -3.85 -8.88 9.73
N VAL A 16 -3.98 -8.01 8.72
CA VAL A 16 -5.09 -8.07 7.76
C VAL A 16 -4.70 -8.98 6.61
N LYS A 17 -5.53 -9.98 6.33
CA LYS A 17 -5.29 -10.90 5.20
C LYS A 17 -5.45 -10.17 3.87
N ILE A 18 -4.52 -10.41 2.95
CA ILE A 18 -4.56 -9.92 1.56
C ILE A 18 -5.90 -10.20 0.87
N VAL A 19 -6.52 -11.35 1.12
CA VAL A 19 -7.83 -11.70 0.56
C VAL A 19 -8.90 -10.71 0.99
N SER A 20 -8.95 -10.39 2.29
CA SER A 20 -9.92 -9.45 2.85
C SER A 20 -9.72 -8.02 2.33
N ILE A 21 -8.48 -7.64 2.02
CA ILE A 21 -8.17 -6.35 1.40
C ILE A 21 -8.67 -6.33 -0.06
N ALA A 22 -8.39 -7.39 -0.83
CA ALA A 22 -8.84 -7.50 -2.22
C ALA A 22 -10.38 -7.43 -2.32
N GLU A 23 -11.07 -8.14 -1.42
CA GLU A 23 -12.54 -8.12 -1.33
C GLU A 23 -13.07 -6.71 -1.02
N LYS A 24 -12.51 -6.02 -0.01
CA LYS A 24 -12.88 -4.63 0.31
C LYS A 24 -12.60 -3.66 -0.82
N MET A 25 -11.52 -3.86 -1.55
CA MET A 25 -11.13 -3.04 -2.70
C MET A 25 -11.99 -3.32 -3.94
N GLU A 26 -12.77 -4.42 -3.94
CA GLU A 26 -13.54 -4.93 -5.09
C GLU A 26 -12.65 -5.25 -6.30
N ILE A 27 -11.48 -5.84 -6.03
CA ILE A 27 -10.52 -6.28 -7.05
C ILE A 27 -10.18 -7.76 -6.87
N SER A 28 -9.64 -8.39 -7.93
CA SER A 28 -9.09 -9.74 -7.80
C SER A 28 -7.82 -9.74 -6.96
N ARG A 29 -7.53 -10.89 -6.32
CA ARG A 29 -6.26 -11.10 -5.61
C ARG A 29 -5.05 -10.85 -6.51
N GLU A 30 -5.12 -11.29 -7.76
CA GLU A 30 -4.08 -11.05 -8.77
C GLU A 30 -3.92 -9.57 -9.06
N GLY A 31 -5.03 -8.82 -9.17
CA GLY A 31 -5.00 -7.37 -9.32
C GLY A 31 -4.32 -6.68 -8.14
N LEU A 32 -4.59 -7.13 -6.92
CA LEU A 32 -3.91 -6.62 -5.72
C LEU A 32 -2.42 -6.96 -5.73
N TYR A 33 -2.03 -8.17 -6.12
CA TYR A 33 -0.61 -8.55 -6.21
C TYR A 33 0.17 -7.73 -7.23
N LYS A 34 -0.42 -7.44 -8.40
CA LYS A 34 0.19 -6.55 -9.40
C LYS A 34 0.45 -5.16 -8.82
N LYS A 35 -0.53 -4.60 -8.09
CA LYS A 35 -0.36 -3.31 -7.41
C LYS A 35 0.72 -3.33 -6.33
N LEU A 36 0.74 -4.37 -5.51
CA LEU A 36 1.75 -4.57 -4.47
C LEU A 36 3.16 -4.87 -5.03
N SER A 37 3.27 -5.26 -6.29
CA SER A 37 4.54 -5.49 -7.00
C SER A 37 5.00 -4.29 -7.83
N GLY A 38 4.15 -3.27 -7.97
CA GLY A 38 4.42 -2.08 -8.78
C GLY A 38 4.04 -2.22 -10.26
N ASP A 39 3.48 -3.35 -10.67
CA ASP A 39 3.05 -3.61 -12.05
C ASP A 39 1.75 -2.89 -12.43
N ALA A 40 1.03 -2.35 -11.44
CA ALA A 40 -0.21 -1.61 -11.64
C ALA A 40 -0.36 -0.48 -10.62
N GLU A 41 -0.91 0.66 -11.04
CA GLU A 41 -1.17 1.80 -10.17
C GLU A 41 -2.44 1.62 -9.34
N PHE A 42 -2.51 2.30 -8.19
CA PHE A 42 -3.70 2.39 -7.35
C PHE A 42 -4.61 3.53 -7.82
N LYS A 43 -5.90 3.26 -7.98
CA LYS A 43 -6.93 4.28 -8.23
C LYS A 43 -7.26 5.01 -6.93
N ALA A 44 -7.75 6.24 -7.03
CA ALA A 44 -8.18 7.01 -5.86
C ALA A 44 -9.20 6.26 -4.98
N SER A 45 -10.20 5.64 -5.59
CA SER A 45 -11.21 4.85 -4.86
C SER A 45 -10.63 3.59 -4.19
N GLU A 46 -9.58 3.00 -4.77
CA GLU A 46 -8.87 1.86 -4.18
C GLU A 46 -8.04 2.31 -2.98
N ILE A 47 -7.40 3.49 -3.05
CA ILE A 47 -6.66 4.11 -1.96
C ILE A 47 -7.59 4.41 -0.78
N GLU A 48 -8.78 4.95 -1.03
CA GLU A 48 -9.77 5.18 0.03
C GLU A 48 -10.19 3.87 0.71
N LYS A 49 -10.54 2.85 -0.07
CA LYS A 49 -10.95 1.55 0.47
C LYS A 49 -9.87 0.85 1.29
N ILE A 50 -8.61 0.87 0.84
CA ILE A 50 -7.51 0.25 1.60
C ILE A 50 -7.13 1.07 2.84
N THR A 51 -7.27 2.40 2.77
CA THR A 51 -7.13 3.30 3.92
C THR A 51 -8.14 2.94 5.01
N ASP A 52 -9.40 2.77 4.64
CA ASP A 52 -10.45 2.35 5.57
C ASP A 52 -10.25 0.91 6.05
N ALA A 53 -9.79 0.02 5.16
CA ALA A 53 -9.54 -1.38 5.49
C ALA A 53 -8.47 -1.56 6.57
N LEU A 54 -7.40 -0.77 6.47
CA LEU A 54 -6.26 -0.79 7.39
C LEU A 54 -6.39 0.24 8.53
N ARG A 55 -7.46 1.05 8.51
CA ARG A 55 -7.73 2.15 9.45
C ARG A 55 -6.56 3.14 9.52
N LEU A 56 -6.02 3.51 8.37
CA LEU A 56 -4.90 4.46 8.29
C LEU A 56 -5.39 5.87 8.61
N SER A 57 -4.57 6.62 9.35
CA SER A 57 -4.70 8.07 9.44
C SER A 57 -4.38 8.72 8.09
N LYS A 58 -4.77 10.00 7.94
CA LYS A 58 -4.42 10.79 6.75
C LYS A 58 -2.91 10.84 6.54
N SER A 59 -2.15 11.03 7.61
CA SER A 59 -0.68 11.07 7.54
C SER A 59 -0.09 9.73 7.10
N GLU A 60 -0.54 8.60 7.66
CA GLU A 60 -0.09 7.26 7.23
C GLU A 60 -0.42 7.01 5.75
N ARG A 61 -1.65 7.31 5.34
CA ARG A 61 -2.07 7.20 3.93
C ARG A 61 -1.17 8.05 3.04
N ASP A 62 -0.90 9.30 3.41
CA ASP A 62 -0.11 10.21 2.61
C ASP A 62 1.36 9.78 2.53
N SER A 63 1.92 9.24 3.61
CA SER A 63 3.25 8.63 3.60
C SER A 63 3.33 7.38 2.72
N ILE A 64 2.23 6.66 2.51
CA ILE A 64 2.23 5.46 1.66
C ILE A 64 1.95 5.82 0.20
N PHE A 65 0.88 6.54 -0.10
CA PHE A 65 0.39 6.72 -1.48
C PHE A 65 0.82 8.04 -2.11
N PHE A 66 1.18 9.03 -1.29
CA PHE A 66 1.50 10.39 -1.73
C PHE A 66 2.90 10.82 -1.29
N ALA A 67 3.78 9.88 -0.94
CA ALA A 67 5.17 10.17 -0.70
C ALA A 67 5.75 10.88 -1.92
N LYS A 68 6.17 12.14 -1.70
CA LYS A 68 7.11 12.80 -2.60
C LYS A 68 8.38 11.98 -2.56
N GLU A 69 9.08 11.85 -3.68
CA GLU A 69 10.40 11.20 -3.73
C GLU A 69 11.31 11.82 -2.67
N VAL A 70 11.33 11.23 -1.48
CA VAL A 70 12.39 11.44 -0.53
C VAL A 70 13.42 10.42 -0.97
N GLU A 71 14.34 10.92 -1.78
CA GLU A 71 15.52 10.24 -2.29
C GLU A 71 16.00 9.19 -1.28
N ARG A 72 15.79 7.91 -1.60
CA ARG A 72 16.43 6.81 -0.86
C ARG A 72 17.88 6.73 -1.30
N ASN A 73 18.67 7.72 -0.90
CA ASN A 73 20.11 7.58 -0.80
C ASN A 73 20.44 7.30 0.66
N SER A 74 20.43 6.03 1.06
CA SER A 74 21.07 5.43 2.26
C SER A 74 20.64 3.96 2.31
N THR A 75 21.49 2.93 2.27
CA THR A 75 22.94 2.76 2.11
C THR A 75 23.13 1.26 1.82
N GLU A 76 24.09 0.92 0.95
CA GLU A 76 24.75 -0.40 0.97
C GLU A 76 25.57 -0.55 2.27
N GLU A 77 25.98 -1.79 2.58
CA GLU A 77 26.85 -2.27 3.69
C GLU A 77 26.10 -2.59 5.01
N ASP A 78 26.28 -3.74 5.67
CA ASP A 78 27.35 -4.76 5.72
C ASP A 78 27.07 -6.11 5.02
#